data_AF-A0A950IYU3-F1
#
_entry.id   AF-A0A950IYU3-F1
#
_cell.length_a   1.000
_cell.length_b   1.000
_cell.length_c   1.000
_cell.angle_alpha   90.00
_cell.angle_beta   90.00
_cell.angle_gamma   90.00
#
_symmetry.space_group_name_H-M   'P 1'
#
loop_
_entity.id
_entity.type
_entity.pdbx_description
1 polymer ?
#
loop_
_entity_poly.entity_id
_entity_poly.type
_entity_poly.pdbx_seq_one_letter_code
_entity_poly.pdbx_strand_id
1 'polypeptide(L)'
;MRSVRAISALFAVLLLGASLLRAQSGETAETTPPPPAGNPIVLDRVVAVINGNVILESDVKEEMRFAKLEPFSLARDLDTPKGAMRRIANRTLILQQMKEQNQFGVKISDEEVQKAITDLREHLPECRQYNCTTDEGWKAFLAAHDLTEAEVSAHWKQRLTILKFIDLRFRSGIRISSQEIDDYYKKSIVPVYQKENQKPPPLADISQRIQELLLQQHVNGLLQDWLKTLRHEGSVQILDPAYGESSGHTEEED
;
A
#
# COMPACT_ATOMS: atom_id res chain seq x y z
N MET A 1 39.12 41.58 10.06
CA MET A 1 40.51 41.89 10.47
C MET A 1 40.50 42.47 11.86
N ARG A 2 41.49 42.08 12.66
CA ARG A 2 41.82 42.50 14.05
C ARG A 2 41.14 41.70 15.16
N SER A 3 41.81 41.23 16.20
CA SER A 3 43.22 40.95 16.49
C SER A 3 43.23 40.26 17.85
N VAL A 4 43.99 39.18 17.96
CA VAL A 4 44.39 38.50 19.20
C VAL A 4 45.10 39.47 20.15
N ARG A 5 44.85 39.35 21.46
CA ARG A 5 45.76 39.81 22.52
C ARG A 5 45.84 38.79 23.65
N ALA A 6 46.91 38.00 23.59
CA ALA A 6 47.57 37.45 24.78
C ALA A 6 48.45 38.54 25.41
N ILE A 7 48.80 38.40 26.70
CA ILE A 7 50.13 38.66 27.33
C ILE A 7 49.97 38.90 28.86
N SER A 8 50.58 37.99 29.63
CA SER A 8 51.49 38.18 30.79
C SER A 8 50.99 38.93 32.06
N ALA A 9 51.50 38.74 33.27
CA ALA A 9 52.59 37.92 33.82
C ALA A 9 52.47 37.83 35.36
N LEU A 10 53.22 36.86 35.89
CA LEU A 10 53.71 36.63 37.25
C LEU A 10 53.66 37.81 38.24
N PHE A 11 53.32 37.49 39.49
CA PHE A 11 54.11 37.89 40.65
C PHE A 11 54.16 36.79 41.72
N ALA A 12 55.38 36.46 42.12
CA ALA A 12 55.73 35.54 43.20
C ALA A 12 55.73 36.27 44.55
N VAL A 13 55.64 35.53 45.66
CA VAL A 13 56.60 35.56 46.79
C VAL A 13 56.14 34.59 47.90
N LEU A 14 57.14 33.85 48.40
CA LEU A 14 57.13 32.83 49.47
C LEU A 14 56.83 33.42 50.87
N LEU A 15 56.39 32.58 51.82
CA LEU A 15 57.22 32.05 52.94
C LEU A 15 56.42 31.20 53.95
N LEU A 16 57.00 30.01 54.22
CA LEU A 16 57.02 29.15 55.42
C LEU A 16 55.79 28.94 56.33
N GLY A 17 55.48 27.67 56.57
CA GLY A 17 54.82 27.21 57.79
C GLY A 17 54.53 25.70 57.77
N ALA A 18 55.26 24.93 58.57
CA ALA A 18 55.22 23.47 58.64
C ALA A 18 53.87 22.91 59.12
N SER A 19 53.50 21.71 58.64
CA SER A 19 53.20 20.53 59.47
C SER A 19 52.64 19.38 58.63
N LEU A 20 53.01 18.17 59.03
CA LEU A 20 52.61 16.89 58.45
C LEU A 20 51.09 16.76 58.38
N LEU A 21 50.57 16.20 57.29
CA LEU A 21 49.62 15.08 57.34
C LEU A 21 49.59 14.38 55.98
N ARG A 22 49.99 13.11 55.99
CA ARG A 22 49.88 12.17 54.88
C ARG A 22 48.44 11.69 54.84
N ALA A 23 47.67 12.11 53.85
CA ALA A 23 46.39 11.50 53.50
C ALA A 23 46.46 11.11 52.01
N GLN A 24 46.75 9.84 51.77
CA GLN A 24 46.43 9.22 50.49
C GLN A 24 44.92 8.99 50.48
N SER A 25 44.21 9.72 49.62
CA SER A 25 42.88 9.32 49.16
C SER A 25 42.92 9.41 47.64
N GLY A 26 43.55 8.40 47.03
CA GLY A 26 43.27 8.06 45.64
C GLY A 26 41.87 7.48 45.61
N GLU A 27 40.88 8.35 45.39
CA GLU A 27 39.52 7.95 45.09
C GLU A 27 39.51 7.49 43.63
N THR A 28 39.82 6.21 43.42
CA THR A 28 39.44 5.51 42.20
C THR A 28 37.92 5.49 42.18
N ALA A 29 37.32 6.45 41.46
CA ALA A 29 35.93 6.32 41.06
C ALA A 29 35.82 5.06 40.20
N GLU A 30 35.40 3.96 40.82
CA GLU A 30 34.94 2.78 40.10
C GLU A 30 33.74 3.21 39.25
N THR A 31 33.99 3.50 37.98
CA THR A 31 32.94 3.51 36.96
C THR A 31 32.34 2.12 36.95
N THR A 32 31.22 1.96 37.65
CA THR A 32 30.34 0.80 37.49
C THR A 32 29.98 0.75 36.00
N PRO A 33 30.25 -0.35 35.29
CA PRO A 33 29.82 -0.47 33.90
C PRO A 33 28.30 -0.29 33.86
N PRO A 34 27.76 0.43 32.85
CA PRO A 34 26.32 0.55 32.70
C PRO A 34 25.71 -0.88 32.67
N PRO A 35 24.52 -1.08 33.27
CA PRO A 35 23.87 -2.37 33.23
C PRO A 35 23.81 -2.86 31.78
N PRO A 36 24.00 -4.17 31.52
CA PRO A 36 23.96 -4.70 30.17
C PRO A 36 22.66 -4.21 29.52
N ALA A 37 22.80 -3.47 28.42
CA ALA A 37 21.64 -3.07 27.63
C ALA A 37 20.90 -4.37 27.29
N GLY A 38 19.64 -4.47 27.72
CA GLY A 38 18.81 -5.62 27.39
C GLY A 38 18.82 -5.84 25.89
N ASN A 39 18.69 -7.10 25.45
CA ASN A 39 18.67 -7.42 24.03
C ASN A 39 17.69 -6.50 23.29
N PRO A 40 18.10 -5.85 22.19
CA PRO A 40 17.23 -4.94 21.47
C PRO A 40 15.96 -5.67 21.03
N ILE A 41 14.79 -5.12 21.39
CA ILE A 41 13.48 -5.64 20.99
C ILE A 41 13.11 -5.00 19.65
N VAL A 42 13.03 -5.82 18.60
CA VAL A 42 12.50 -5.38 17.30
C VAL A 42 10.98 -5.35 17.41
N LEU A 43 10.39 -4.16 17.29
CA LEU A 43 8.93 -3.97 17.35
C LEU A 43 8.29 -4.23 15.98
N ASP A 44 8.85 -3.62 14.93
CA ASP A 44 8.40 -3.79 13.55
C ASP A 44 9.55 -3.54 12.57
N ARG A 45 9.50 -4.19 11.41
CA ARG A 45 10.53 -4.11 10.38
C ARG A 45 10.08 -3.20 9.25
N VAL A 46 10.99 -2.34 8.78
CA VAL A 46 10.81 -1.63 7.52
C VAL A 46 11.10 -2.58 6.38
N VAL A 47 10.12 -2.77 5.49
CA VAL A 47 10.23 -3.71 4.36
C VAL A 47 10.34 -3.02 3.02
N ALA A 48 9.88 -1.77 2.92
CA ALA A 48 10.00 -0.97 1.71
C ALA A 48 9.95 0.54 1.97
N VAL A 49 10.38 1.32 0.99
CA VAL A 49 10.20 2.78 0.93
C VAL A 49 9.65 3.16 -0.45
N ILE A 50 8.52 3.88 -0.46
CA ILE A 50 7.79 4.24 -1.68
C ILE A 50 7.65 5.75 -1.77
N ASN A 51 8.44 6.41 -2.65
CA ASN A 51 8.50 7.87 -2.75
C ASN A 51 8.70 8.55 -1.37
N GLY A 52 9.57 7.96 -0.54
CA GLY A 52 9.84 8.42 0.82
C GLY A 52 8.84 7.96 1.89
N ASN A 53 7.73 7.32 1.53
CA ASN A 53 6.83 6.68 2.49
C ASN A 53 7.40 5.34 2.94
N VAL A 54 7.64 5.19 4.23
CA VAL A 54 8.10 3.94 4.86
C VAL A 54 6.94 2.96 4.93
N ILE A 55 7.18 1.71 4.50
CA ILE A 55 6.24 0.60 4.60
C ILE A 55 6.80 -0.44 5.56
N LEU A 56 5.96 -0.88 6.49
CA LEU A 56 6.29 -1.81 7.56
C LEU A 56 5.83 -3.25 7.25
N GLU A 57 6.42 -4.22 7.93
CA GLU A 57 5.98 -5.62 7.88
C GLU A 57 4.52 -5.76 8.37
N SER A 58 4.12 -4.97 9.37
CA SER A 58 2.73 -4.91 9.84
C SER A 58 1.75 -4.39 8.78
N ASP A 59 2.13 -3.41 7.97
CA ASP A 59 1.31 -2.90 6.86
C ASP A 59 1.03 -3.99 5.83
N VAL A 60 2.05 -4.80 5.50
CA VAL A 60 1.89 -5.93 4.57
C VAL A 60 0.95 -6.98 5.16
N LYS A 61 1.12 -7.32 6.45
CA LYS A 61 0.22 -8.25 7.14
C LYS A 61 -1.21 -7.74 7.16
N GLU A 62 -1.42 -6.46 7.44
CA GLU A 62 -2.73 -5.83 7.39
C GLU A 62 -3.35 -5.90 5.99
N GLU A 63 -2.58 -5.59 4.95
CA GLU A 63 -3.03 -5.70 3.57
C GLU A 63 -3.41 -7.13 3.17
N MET A 64 -2.77 -8.14 3.76
CA MET A 64 -3.16 -9.54 3.59
C MET A 64 -4.48 -9.88 4.30
N ARG A 65 -4.75 -9.31 5.48
CA ARG A 65 -6.04 -9.47 6.16
C ARG A 65 -7.18 -8.85 5.36
N PHE A 66 -6.97 -7.65 4.80
CA PHE A 66 -7.94 -7.02 3.90
C PHE A 66 -8.17 -7.81 2.61
N ALA A 67 -7.21 -8.61 2.14
CA ALA A 67 -7.39 -9.44 0.95
C ALA A 67 -8.53 -10.47 1.10
N LYS A 68 -8.89 -10.83 2.34
CA LYS A 68 -10.04 -11.71 2.64
C LYS A 68 -11.38 -11.06 2.33
N LEU A 69 -11.42 -9.76 2.11
CA LEU A 69 -12.60 -8.99 1.70
C LEU A 69 -12.77 -8.92 0.18
N GLU A 70 -11.92 -9.54 -0.63
CA GLU A 70 -12.03 -9.46 -2.08
C GLU A 70 -12.98 -10.54 -2.64
N PRO A 71 -14.10 -10.16 -3.28
CA PRO A 71 -15.12 -11.13 -3.74
C PRO A 71 -14.65 -12.00 -4.92
N PHE A 72 -13.63 -11.56 -5.67
CA PHE A 72 -13.10 -12.27 -6.84
C PHE A 72 -11.63 -12.62 -6.64
N SER A 73 -11.35 -13.68 -5.90
CA SER A 73 -10.00 -14.22 -5.70
C SER A 73 -9.52 -15.02 -6.92
N LEU A 74 -9.44 -14.39 -8.10
CA LEU A 74 -8.92 -15.06 -9.31
C LEU A 74 -7.39 -15.01 -9.42
N ALA A 75 -6.73 -14.15 -8.63
CA ALA A 75 -5.28 -14.06 -8.61
C ALA A 75 -4.69 -14.85 -7.43
N ARG A 76 -3.92 -15.91 -7.75
CA ARG A 76 -3.15 -16.72 -6.79
C ARG A 76 -2.20 -15.89 -5.91
N ASP A 77 -1.87 -14.68 -6.34
CA ASP A 77 -0.95 -13.77 -5.64
C ASP A 77 -1.59 -12.98 -4.50
N LEU A 78 -2.93 -12.95 -4.35
CA LEU A 78 -3.59 -12.03 -3.42
C LEU A 78 -3.20 -12.27 -1.95
N ASP A 79 -2.96 -13.52 -1.59
CA ASP A 79 -2.66 -13.97 -0.22
C ASP A 79 -1.15 -14.12 0.04
N THR A 80 -0.31 -13.51 -0.79
CA THR A 80 1.15 -13.56 -0.64
C THR A 80 1.70 -12.21 -0.15
N PRO A 81 2.81 -12.20 0.62
CA PRO A 81 3.48 -10.95 0.99
C PRO A 81 3.85 -10.08 -0.21
N LYS A 82 4.32 -10.70 -1.30
CA LYS A 82 4.63 -10.00 -2.56
C LYS A 82 3.41 -9.36 -3.20
N GLY A 83 2.28 -10.07 -3.22
CA GLY A 83 1.02 -9.54 -3.74
C GLY A 83 0.49 -8.37 -2.91
N ALA A 84 0.54 -8.49 -1.59
CA ALA A 84 0.18 -7.41 -0.66
C ALA A 84 1.09 -6.18 -0.83
N MET A 85 2.41 -6.37 -0.89
CA MET A 85 3.37 -5.30 -1.14
C MET A 85 3.09 -4.58 -2.48
N ARG A 86 2.79 -5.34 -3.54
CA ARG A 86 2.41 -4.78 -4.85
C ARG A 86 1.12 -3.94 -4.77
N ARG A 87 0.11 -4.36 -4.00
CA ARG A 87 -1.12 -3.58 -3.79
C ARG A 87 -0.83 -2.30 -3.02
N ILE A 88 -0.07 -2.38 -1.92
CA ILE A 88 0.36 -1.20 -1.15
C ILE A 88 1.11 -0.22 -2.05
N ALA A 89 2.03 -0.71 -2.87
CA ALA A 89 2.80 0.15 -3.78
C ALA A 89 1.92 0.87 -4.80
N ASN A 90 1.09 0.13 -5.53
CA ASN A 90 0.16 0.72 -6.49
C ASN A 90 -0.78 1.73 -5.83
N ARG A 91 -1.35 1.39 -4.67
CA ARG A 91 -2.23 2.26 -3.91
C ARG A 91 -1.52 3.54 -3.46
N THR A 92 -0.32 3.41 -2.92
CA THR A 92 0.48 4.56 -2.44
C THR A 92 0.78 5.52 -3.58
N LEU A 93 1.22 5.00 -4.73
CA LEU A 93 1.52 5.80 -5.91
C LEU A 93 0.27 6.50 -6.47
N ILE A 94 -0.88 5.80 -6.52
CA ILE A 94 -2.15 6.40 -6.94
C ILE A 94 -2.53 7.55 -5.99
N LEU A 95 -2.49 7.33 -4.68
CA LEU A 95 -2.87 8.34 -3.68
C LEU A 95 -1.95 9.56 -3.72
N GLN A 96 -0.65 9.36 -3.94
CA GLN A 96 0.30 10.45 -4.17
C GLN A 96 -0.05 11.24 -5.43
N GLN A 97 -0.34 10.56 -6.55
CA GLN A 97 -0.76 11.24 -7.77
C GLN A 97 -2.04 12.06 -7.57
N MET A 98 -3.04 11.52 -6.86
CA MET A 98 -4.28 12.23 -6.54
C MET A 98 -4.02 13.51 -5.74
N LYS A 99 -3.08 13.43 -4.78
CA LYS A 99 -2.65 14.58 -3.98
C LYS A 99 -1.96 15.64 -4.84
N GLU A 100 -1.04 15.23 -5.72
CA GLU A 100 -0.32 16.13 -6.64
C GLU A 100 -1.24 16.84 -7.63
N GLN A 101 -2.24 16.13 -8.16
CA GLN A 101 -3.22 16.68 -9.10
C GLN A 101 -4.31 17.52 -8.41
N ASN A 102 -4.16 17.77 -7.10
CA ASN A 102 -5.13 18.50 -6.27
C ASN A 102 -6.56 17.93 -6.39
N GLN A 103 -6.69 16.61 -6.59
CA GLN A 103 -7.96 15.92 -6.80
C GLN A 103 -8.71 15.64 -5.48
N PHE A 104 -8.62 16.56 -4.53
CA PHE A 104 -9.33 16.51 -3.24
C PHE A 104 -10.85 16.61 -3.37
N GLY A 105 -11.36 16.85 -4.59
CA GLY A 105 -12.79 16.90 -4.90
C GLY A 105 -13.46 15.52 -5.03
N VAL A 106 -12.69 14.43 -5.12
CA VAL A 106 -13.23 13.06 -5.14
C VAL A 106 -13.65 12.66 -3.73
N LYS A 107 -14.87 13.03 -3.34
CA LYS A 107 -15.46 12.64 -2.05
C LYS A 107 -16.36 11.43 -2.24
N ILE A 108 -16.24 10.49 -1.30
CA ILE A 108 -17.14 9.37 -1.08
C ILE A 108 -17.83 9.62 0.25
N SER A 109 -19.16 9.62 0.27
CA SER A 109 -19.94 9.79 1.49
C SER A 109 -19.93 8.52 2.34
N ASP A 110 -20.24 8.65 3.63
CA ASP A 110 -20.26 7.47 4.51
C ASP A 110 -21.42 6.53 4.16
N GLU A 111 -22.51 7.06 3.61
CA GLU A 111 -23.62 6.25 3.07
C GLU A 111 -23.19 5.43 1.84
N GLU A 112 -22.37 6.01 0.94
CA GLU A 112 -21.81 5.28 -0.21
C GLU A 112 -20.89 4.14 0.27
N VAL A 113 -20.08 4.39 1.30
CA VAL A 113 -19.23 3.36 1.92
C VAL A 113 -20.08 2.25 2.52
N GLN A 114 -21.08 2.60 3.34
CA GLN A 114 -21.92 1.62 4.01
C GLN A 114 -22.69 0.76 3.02
N LYS A 115 -23.22 1.35 1.95
CA LYS A 115 -23.87 0.61 0.87
C LYS A 115 -22.92 -0.39 0.23
N ALA A 116 -21.70 0.05 -0.11
CA ALA A 116 -20.72 -0.84 -0.72
C ALA A 116 -20.24 -1.97 0.21
N ILE A 117 -20.24 -1.76 1.53
CA ILE A 117 -19.96 -2.80 2.53
C ILE A 117 -21.13 -3.78 2.62
N THR A 118 -22.38 -3.30 2.58
CA THR A 118 -23.55 -4.19 2.50
C THR A 118 -23.50 -5.07 1.25
N ASP A 119 -23.23 -4.48 0.09
CA ASP A 119 -23.09 -5.21 -1.17
C ASP A 119 -21.95 -6.25 -1.07
N LEU A 120 -20.82 -5.88 -0.45
CA LEU A 120 -19.72 -6.81 -0.17
C LEU A 120 -20.17 -8.01 0.68
N ARG A 121 -20.88 -7.76 1.79
CA ARG A 121 -21.36 -8.80 2.73
C ARG A 121 -22.22 -9.85 2.03
N GLU A 122 -22.97 -9.45 1.00
CA GLU A 122 -23.83 -10.35 0.22
C GLU A 122 -23.06 -11.23 -0.78
N HIS A 123 -21.96 -10.71 -1.34
CA HIS A 123 -21.25 -11.34 -2.45
C HIS A 123 -19.95 -12.04 -2.04
N LEU A 124 -19.49 -11.87 -0.80
CA LEU A 124 -18.25 -12.47 -0.33
C LEU A 124 -18.43 -13.99 -0.13
N PRO A 125 -17.67 -14.87 -0.81
CA PRO A 125 -17.88 -16.32 -0.73
C PRO A 125 -17.71 -16.91 0.68
N GLU A 126 -16.75 -16.39 1.45
CA GLU A 126 -16.46 -16.80 2.83
C GLU A 126 -17.59 -16.42 3.80
N CYS A 127 -18.35 -15.37 3.48
CA CYS A 127 -19.47 -14.92 4.30
C CYS A 127 -20.61 -15.94 4.42
N ARG A 128 -20.66 -16.96 3.56
CA ARG A 128 -21.60 -18.08 3.71
C ARG A 128 -21.39 -18.85 5.01
N GLN A 129 -20.17 -18.93 5.52
CA GLN A 129 -19.87 -19.64 6.77
C GLN A 129 -20.26 -18.83 8.01
N TYR A 130 -20.23 -17.52 7.91
CA TYR A 130 -20.44 -16.59 9.02
C TYR A 130 -21.83 -15.95 9.02
N ASN A 131 -22.59 -16.08 7.94
CA ASN A 131 -23.86 -15.38 7.73
C ASN A 131 -23.70 -13.85 7.86
N CYS A 132 -22.72 -13.29 7.13
CA CYS A 132 -22.34 -11.88 7.24
C CYS A 132 -23.47 -10.88 6.96
N THR A 133 -24.59 -11.27 6.36
CA THR A 133 -25.75 -10.36 6.18
C THR A 133 -26.37 -9.93 7.51
N THR A 134 -26.07 -10.65 8.60
CA THR A 134 -26.37 -10.24 9.98
C THR A 134 -25.19 -9.50 10.60
N ASP A 135 -25.44 -8.61 11.55
CA ASP A 135 -24.37 -7.83 12.20
C ASP A 135 -23.51 -8.71 13.11
N GLU A 136 -24.09 -9.71 13.76
CA GLU A 136 -23.36 -10.70 14.54
C GLU A 136 -22.43 -11.53 13.65
N GLY A 137 -22.94 -12.00 12.51
CA GLY A 137 -22.16 -12.75 11.53
C GLY A 137 -21.02 -11.95 10.94
N TRP A 138 -21.27 -10.67 10.63
CA TRP A 138 -20.24 -9.76 10.14
C TRP A 138 -19.14 -9.52 11.18
N LYS A 139 -19.51 -9.25 12.43
CA LYS A 139 -18.54 -9.07 13.53
C LYS A 139 -17.71 -10.34 13.77
N ALA A 140 -18.34 -11.51 13.71
CA ALA A 140 -17.64 -12.79 13.85
C ALA A 140 -16.63 -13.02 12.72
N PHE A 141 -17.02 -12.71 11.47
CA PHE A 141 -16.13 -12.79 10.32
C PHE A 141 -14.94 -11.84 10.47
N LEU A 142 -15.17 -10.57 10.80
CA LEU A 142 -14.10 -9.58 10.98
C LEU A 142 -13.14 -9.98 12.10
N ALA A 143 -13.66 -10.44 13.24
CA ALA A 143 -12.84 -10.92 14.36
C ALA A 143 -12.00 -12.14 13.98
N ALA A 144 -12.51 -13.06 13.15
CA ALA A 144 -11.76 -14.23 12.68
C ALA A 144 -10.59 -13.86 11.75
N HIS A 145 -10.58 -12.65 11.20
CA HIS A 145 -9.54 -12.14 10.31
C HIS A 145 -8.77 -10.96 10.92
N ASP A 146 -8.82 -10.75 12.24
CA ASP A 146 -8.20 -9.63 12.96
C ASP A 146 -8.46 -8.26 12.28
N LEU A 147 -9.73 -8.00 11.97
CA LEU A 147 -10.23 -6.75 11.42
C LEU A 147 -11.32 -6.16 12.32
N THR A 148 -11.43 -4.84 12.30
CA THR A 148 -12.52 -4.08 12.93
C THR A 148 -13.41 -3.41 11.89
N GLU A 149 -14.66 -3.10 12.26
CA GLU A 149 -15.59 -2.40 11.37
C GLU A 149 -15.05 -1.02 10.93
N ALA A 150 -14.34 -0.32 11.82
CA ALA A 150 -13.74 0.98 11.53
C ALA A 150 -12.60 0.88 10.50
N GLU A 151 -11.72 -0.11 10.64
CA GLU A 151 -10.65 -0.39 9.68
C GLU A 151 -11.22 -0.74 8.31
N VAL A 152 -12.25 -1.59 8.26
CA VAL A 152 -12.91 -1.95 7.00
C VAL A 152 -13.55 -0.73 6.36
N SER A 153 -14.28 0.09 7.12
CA SER A 153 -14.90 1.31 6.61
C SER A 153 -13.88 2.29 6.03
N ALA A 154 -12.77 2.53 6.73
CA ALA A 154 -11.69 3.39 6.25
C ALA A 154 -11.03 2.83 4.98
N HIS A 155 -10.74 1.52 4.96
CA HIS A 155 -10.16 0.84 3.82
C HIS A 155 -11.08 0.90 2.59
N TRP A 156 -12.38 0.63 2.78
CA TRP A 156 -13.37 0.65 1.71
C TRP A 156 -13.59 2.06 1.16
N LYS A 157 -13.61 3.08 2.02
CA LYS A 157 -13.68 4.49 1.61
C LYS A 157 -12.51 4.88 0.72
N GLN A 158 -11.30 4.50 1.11
CA GLN A 158 -10.10 4.74 0.30
C GLN A 158 -10.18 4.00 -1.05
N ARG A 159 -10.62 2.74 -1.05
CA ARG A 159 -10.82 1.95 -2.27
C ARG A 159 -11.81 2.63 -3.22
N LEU A 160 -12.99 3.02 -2.74
CA LEU A 160 -14.01 3.68 -3.55
C LEU A 160 -13.52 5.04 -4.08
N THR A 161 -12.74 5.76 -3.28
CA THR A 161 -12.12 7.03 -3.67
C THR A 161 -11.17 6.84 -4.84
N ILE A 162 -10.32 5.81 -4.78
CA ILE A 162 -9.41 5.42 -5.87
C ILE A 162 -10.18 4.98 -7.11
N LEU A 163 -11.21 4.14 -6.95
CA LEU A 163 -12.03 3.67 -8.08
C LEU A 163 -12.73 4.83 -8.81
N LYS A 164 -13.29 5.77 -8.05
CA LYS A 164 -13.93 6.98 -8.61
C LYS A 164 -12.92 7.87 -9.32
N PHE A 165 -11.70 7.99 -8.80
CA PHE A 165 -10.63 8.71 -9.48
C PHE A 165 -10.22 8.06 -10.81
N ILE A 166 -10.05 6.73 -10.82
CA ILE A 166 -9.74 5.95 -12.04
C ILE A 166 -10.86 6.12 -13.08
N ASP A 167 -12.12 6.03 -12.66
CA ASP A 167 -13.28 6.22 -13.53
C ASP A 167 -13.28 7.61 -14.20
N LEU A 168 -13.13 8.67 -13.41
CA LEU A 168 -13.08 10.04 -13.91
C LEU A 168 -11.91 10.27 -14.88
N ARG A 169 -10.75 9.68 -14.57
CA ARG A 169 -9.51 9.84 -15.35
C ARG A 169 -9.56 9.13 -16.69
N PHE A 170 -10.02 7.89 -16.73
CA PHE A 170 -9.89 7.03 -17.91
C PHE A 170 -11.22 6.82 -18.63
N ARG A 171 -12.32 6.55 -17.91
CA ARG A 171 -13.58 6.13 -18.53
C ARG A 171 -14.24 7.26 -19.31
N SER A 172 -14.15 8.50 -18.83
CA SER A 172 -14.82 9.68 -19.43
C SER A 172 -14.40 9.98 -20.88
N GLY A 173 -13.21 9.56 -21.31
CA GLY A 173 -12.69 9.79 -22.65
C GLY A 173 -12.88 8.63 -23.64
N ILE A 174 -13.30 7.45 -23.17
CA ILE A 174 -13.33 6.23 -23.99
C ILE A 174 -14.65 6.14 -24.76
N ARG A 175 -14.55 5.94 -26.07
CA ARG A 175 -15.70 5.65 -26.94
C ARG A 175 -15.49 4.31 -27.61
N ILE A 176 -16.40 3.37 -27.37
CA ILE A 176 -16.39 2.07 -28.03
C ILE A 176 -17.12 2.20 -29.36
N SER A 177 -16.42 1.93 -30.45
CA SER A 177 -16.99 1.98 -31.79
C SER A 177 -17.86 0.76 -32.09
N SER A 178 -18.83 0.92 -33.00
CA SER A 178 -19.63 -0.22 -33.48
C SER A 178 -18.76 -1.30 -34.14
N GLN A 179 -17.62 -0.92 -34.74
CA GLN A 179 -16.66 -1.85 -35.31
C GLN A 179 -16.01 -2.73 -34.24
N GLU A 180 -15.62 -2.17 -33.10
CA GLU A 180 -15.05 -2.95 -31.98
C GLU A 180 -16.06 -3.95 -31.42
N ILE A 181 -17.34 -3.55 -31.32
CA ILE A 181 -18.42 -4.43 -30.87
C ILE A 181 -18.63 -5.58 -31.85
N ASP A 182 -18.69 -5.29 -33.15
CA ASP A 182 -18.83 -6.30 -34.22
C ASP A 182 -17.62 -7.25 -34.26
N ASP A 183 -16.41 -6.71 -34.16
CA ASP A 183 -15.17 -7.47 -34.10
C ASP A 183 -15.16 -8.42 -32.89
N TYR A 184 -15.47 -7.93 -31.70
CA TYR A 184 -15.53 -8.74 -30.49
C TYR A 184 -16.57 -9.86 -30.62
N TYR A 185 -17.77 -9.53 -31.12
CA TYR A 185 -18.81 -10.52 -31.34
C TYR A 185 -18.35 -11.64 -32.29
N LYS A 186 -17.80 -11.27 -33.45
CA LYS A 186 -17.34 -12.23 -34.47
C LYS A 186 -16.13 -13.05 -34.03
N LYS A 187 -15.19 -12.44 -33.30
CA LYS A 187 -13.91 -13.07 -32.92
C LYS A 187 -13.97 -13.85 -31.60
N SER A 188 -14.84 -13.45 -30.67
CA SER A 188 -14.88 -14.02 -29.32
C SER A 188 -16.17 -14.76 -29.00
N ILE A 189 -17.33 -14.28 -29.46
CA ILE A 189 -18.63 -14.90 -29.13
C ILE A 189 -18.99 -15.99 -30.14
N VAL A 190 -19.01 -15.67 -31.43
CA VAL A 190 -19.44 -16.61 -32.50
C VAL A 190 -18.67 -17.94 -32.46
N PRO A 191 -17.33 -17.98 -32.31
CA PRO A 191 -16.58 -19.24 -32.32
C PRO A 191 -16.95 -20.18 -31.17
N VAL A 192 -17.31 -19.64 -30.00
CA VAL A 192 -17.72 -20.43 -28.83
C VAL A 192 -19.03 -21.17 -29.13
N TYR A 193 -20.03 -20.47 -29.66
CA TYR A 193 -21.32 -21.08 -30.03
C TYR A 193 -21.20 -22.08 -31.17
N GLN A 194 -20.38 -21.77 -32.19
CA GLN A 194 -20.12 -22.70 -33.29
C GLN A 194 -19.48 -24.00 -32.82
N LYS A 195 -18.51 -23.92 -31.89
CA LYS A 195 -17.87 -25.10 -31.30
C LYS A 195 -18.87 -25.99 -30.54
N GLU A 196 -19.90 -25.38 -29.95
CA GLU A 196 -20.97 -26.09 -29.25
C GLU A 196 -22.15 -26.48 -30.16
N ASN A 197 -22.04 -26.30 -31.49
CA ASN A 197 -23.12 -26.49 -32.47
C ASN A 197 -24.41 -25.72 -32.13
N GLN A 198 -24.27 -24.58 -31.48
CA GLN A 198 -25.36 -23.68 -31.11
C GLN A 198 -25.35 -22.43 -31.99
N LYS A 199 -26.52 -21.80 -32.12
CA LYS A 199 -26.63 -20.51 -32.79
C LYS A 199 -26.30 -19.38 -31.79
N PRO A 200 -25.37 -18.46 -32.12
CA PRO A 200 -25.08 -17.33 -31.25
C PRO A 200 -26.28 -16.38 -31.15
N PRO A 201 -26.46 -15.70 -29.99
CA PRO A 201 -27.49 -14.68 -29.84
C PRO A 201 -27.23 -13.52 -30.81
N PRO A 202 -28.28 -12.89 -31.38
CA PRO A 202 -28.13 -11.72 -32.24
C PRO A 202 -27.27 -10.62 -31.62
N LEU A 203 -26.43 -9.98 -32.44
CA LEU A 203 -25.55 -8.90 -31.97
C LEU A 203 -26.32 -7.77 -31.27
N ALA A 204 -27.49 -7.42 -31.79
CA ALA A 204 -28.35 -6.39 -31.21
C ALA A 204 -28.68 -6.68 -29.73
N ASP A 205 -28.96 -7.95 -29.40
CA ASP A 205 -29.42 -8.37 -28.07
C ASP A 205 -28.31 -8.29 -27.00
N ILE A 206 -27.04 -8.37 -27.41
CA ILE A 206 -25.89 -8.38 -26.49
C ILE A 206 -24.92 -7.23 -26.70
N SER A 207 -25.19 -6.34 -27.66
CA SER A 207 -24.35 -5.20 -28.03
C SER A 207 -23.97 -4.33 -26.83
N GLN A 208 -24.95 -3.98 -25.96
CA GLN A 208 -24.71 -3.19 -24.75
C GLN A 208 -23.78 -3.90 -23.76
N ARG A 209 -23.91 -5.21 -23.61
CA ARG A 209 -23.04 -6.00 -22.71
C ARG A 209 -21.62 -6.10 -23.25
N ILE A 210 -21.47 -6.27 -24.57
CA ILE A 210 -20.16 -6.24 -25.24
C ILE A 210 -19.52 -4.85 -25.06
N GLN A 211 -20.29 -3.78 -25.26
CA GLN A 211 -19.79 -2.42 -25.08
C GLN A 211 -19.25 -2.18 -23.67
N GLU A 212 -19.98 -2.59 -22.63
CA GLU A 212 -19.52 -2.44 -21.24
C GLU A 212 -18.27 -3.29 -20.96
N LEU A 213 -18.20 -4.51 -21.49
CA LEU A 213 -17.02 -5.36 -21.36
C LEU A 213 -15.79 -4.74 -22.04
N LEU A 214 -15.94 -4.24 -23.26
CA LEU A 214 -14.87 -3.57 -24.00
C LEU A 214 -14.42 -2.30 -23.26
N LEU A 215 -15.37 -1.52 -22.75
CA LEU A 215 -15.07 -0.34 -21.93
C LEU A 215 -14.22 -0.71 -20.70
N GLN A 216 -14.58 -1.77 -19.98
CA GLN A 216 -13.80 -2.27 -18.85
C GLN A 216 -12.40 -2.74 -19.27
N GLN A 217 -12.27 -3.42 -20.42
CA GLN A 217 -10.98 -3.85 -20.95
C GLN A 217 -10.07 -2.66 -21.28
N HIS A 218 -10.60 -1.63 -21.95
CA HIS A 218 -9.86 -0.41 -22.26
C HIS A 218 -9.43 0.34 -21.00
N VAL A 219 -10.33 0.52 -20.02
CA VAL A 219 -10.00 1.15 -18.73
C VAL A 219 -8.91 0.36 -18.01
N ASN A 220 -9.01 -0.98 -17.97
CA ASN A 220 -7.99 -1.81 -17.33
C ASN A 220 -6.63 -1.69 -18.04
N GLY A 221 -6.59 -1.69 -19.38
CA GLY A 221 -5.37 -1.47 -20.14
C GLY A 221 -4.68 -0.15 -19.79
N LEU A 222 -5.42 0.95 -19.86
CA LEU A 222 -4.92 2.28 -19.52
C LEU A 222 -4.44 2.38 -18.06
N LEU A 223 -5.15 1.73 -17.13
CA LEU A 223 -4.74 1.65 -15.72
C LEU A 223 -3.42 0.92 -15.55
N GLN A 224 -3.22 -0.23 -16.23
CA GLN A 224 -1.97 -0.98 -16.14
C GLN A 224 -0.78 -0.19 -16.70
N ASP A 225 -0.96 0.46 -17.85
CA ASP A 225 0.08 1.29 -18.47
C ASP A 225 0.44 2.50 -17.59
N TRP A 226 -0.56 3.14 -17.00
CA TRP A 226 -0.36 4.24 -16.08
C TRP A 226 0.33 3.79 -14.79
N LEU A 227 -0.05 2.65 -14.19
CA LEU A 227 0.63 2.09 -13.02
C LEU A 227 2.08 1.68 -13.31
N LYS A 228 2.37 1.21 -14.53
CA LYS A 228 3.75 0.96 -14.97
C LYS A 228 4.55 2.25 -15.00
N THR A 229 3.96 3.32 -15.54
CA THR A 229 4.57 4.66 -15.58
C THR A 229 4.81 5.21 -14.18
N LEU A 230 3.82 5.17 -13.30
CA LEU A 230 3.95 5.60 -11.90
C LEU A 230 5.06 4.87 -11.14
N ARG A 231 5.23 3.56 -11.38
CA ARG A 231 6.30 2.77 -10.75
C ARG A 231 7.68 3.04 -11.33
N HIS A 232 7.74 3.47 -12.59
CA HIS A 232 8.99 3.82 -13.26
C HIS A 232 9.46 5.23 -12.88
N GLU A 233 8.53 6.19 -12.83
CA GLU A 233 8.82 7.58 -12.44
C GLU A 233 8.94 7.73 -10.93
N GLY A 234 8.19 6.94 -10.16
CA GLY A 234 8.31 6.84 -8.72
C GLY A 234 9.44 5.90 -8.28
N SER A 235 9.92 6.10 -7.05
CA SER A 235 10.88 5.23 -6.39
C SER A 235 10.16 4.20 -5.53
N VAL A 236 10.18 2.91 -5.91
CA VAL A 236 9.76 1.79 -5.06
C VAL A 236 10.99 0.98 -4.67
N GLN A 237 11.48 1.16 -3.45
CA GLN A 237 12.62 0.45 -2.91
C GLN A 237 12.13 -0.65 -1.98
N ILE A 238 12.30 -1.91 -2.38
CA ILE A 238 12.01 -3.06 -1.52
C ILE A 238 13.31 -3.43 -0.79
N LEU A 239 13.26 -3.40 0.55
CA LEU A 239 14.43 -3.65 1.40
C LEU A 239 14.58 -5.13 1.78
N ASP A 240 13.49 -5.89 1.72
CA ASP A 240 13.48 -7.33 2.00
C ASP A 240 12.91 -8.11 0.78
N PRO A 241 13.71 -9.00 0.17
CA PRO A 241 13.33 -9.74 -1.05
C PRO A 241 12.13 -10.68 -0.87
N ALA A 242 11.75 -10.99 0.38
CA ALA A 242 10.50 -11.72 0.67
C ALA A 242 9.26 -10.97 0.14
N TYR A 243 9.34 -9.64 0.00
CA TYR A 243 8.24 -8.77 -0.41
C TYR A 243 8.29 -8.33 -1.87
N GLY A 244 9.34 -8.67 -2.62
CA GLY A 244 9.46 -8.39 -4.05
C GLY A 244 10.80 -7.80 -4.44
N GLU A 245 10.82 -7.12 -5.58
CA GLU A 245 11.99 -6.44 -6.13
C GLU A 245 11.72 -4.95 -6.26
N SER A 246 12.76 -4.13 -6.11
CA SER A 246 12.68 -2.68 -6.29
C SER A 246 12.37 -2.33 -7.75
N SER A 247 11.62 -1.25 -7.98
CA SER A 247 11.51 -0.69 -9.32
C SER A 247 12.79 0.11 -9.64
N GLY A 248 13.52 -0.30 -10.68
CA GLY A 248 14.62 0.51 -11.23
C GLY A 248 16.06 0.05 -11.04
N HIS A 249 16.34 -1.22 -10.70
CA HIS A 249 17.68 -1.81 -10.84
C HIS A 249 17.60 -3.15 -11.59
N THR A 250 17.54 -3.07 -12.91
CA THR A 250 18.28 -4.03 -13.74
C THR A 250 19.59 -3.32 -14.04
N GLU A 251 20.58 -3.47 -13.17
CA GLU A 251 21.96 -3.35 -13.64
C GLU A 251 22.15 -4.55 -14.58
N GLU A 252 22.20 -4.27 -15.88
CA GLU A 252 22.93 -5.10 -16.81
C GLU A 252 24.37 -5.17 -16.28
N GLU A 253 24.71 -6.27 -15.60
CA GLU A 253 26.10 -6.69 -15.48
C GLU A 253 26.50 -7.27 -16.85
N ASP A 254 27.58 -6.69 -17.40
CA ASP A 254 28.26 -7.00 -18.66
C ASP A 254 28.40 -8.49 -19.03
#